data_AF-A0A4Q3C8N3-F1
#
_entry.id   AF-A0A4Q3C8N3-F1
#
_cell.length_a   1.000
_cell.length_b   1.000
_cell.length_c   1.000
_cell.angle_alpha   90.00
_cell.angle_beta   90.00
_cell.angle_gamma   90.00
#
_symmetry.space_group_name_H-M   'P 1'
#
loop_
_entity.id
_entity.type
_entity.pdbx_description
1 polymer ?
#
loop_
_entity_poly.entity_id
_entity_poly.type
_entity_poly.pdbx_seq_one_letter_code
_entity_poly.pdbx_strand_id
1 'polypeptide(L)'
;DVSRRGLGFDRWDPIETRNYPSELASELSYGHTGYTGTCVWVDPKYNLVYIFLSNRVYPKVTERLSSLRIRPRIQDVVYRAIEKGL
;
A
#
# COMPACT_ATOMS: atom_id res chain seq x y z
N ASP A 1 -19.62 4.87 11.43
CA ASP A 1 -18.52 4.65 10.47
C ASP A 1 -17.94 3.26 10.58
N VAL A 2 -17.78 2.57 9.44
CA VAL A 2 -17.13 1.26 9.40
C VAL A 2 -15.62 1.48 9.35
N SER A 3 -14.90 0.95 10.34
CA SER A 3 -13.44 1.02 10.37
C SER A 3 -12.84 0.24 9.18
N ARG A 4 -11.86 0.85 8.51
CA ARG A 4 -11.02 0.16 7.51
C ARG A 4 -10.04 -0.84 8.14
N ARG A 5 -10.01 -0.97 9.47
CA ARG A 5 -9.15 -1.94 10.17
C ARG A 5 -9.82 -3.33 10.21
N GLY A 6 -9.01 -4.37 10.09
CA GLY A 6 -9.37 -5.76 10.34
C GLY A 6 -8.62 -6.33 11.53
N LEU A 7 -8.26 -7.62 11.48
CA LEU A 7 -7.52 -8.35 12.52
C LEU A 7 -6.05 -7.90 12.62
N GLY A 8 -5.80 -6.67 13.09
CA GLY A 8 -4.45 -6.09 13.22
C GLY A 8 -3.90 -5.45 11.94
N PHE A 9 -4.64 -5.51 10.84
CA PHE A 9 -4.24 -4.94 9.55
C PHE A 9 -5.14 -3.79 9.13
N ASP A 10 -4.59 -2.94 8.27
CA ASP A 10 -5.36 -2.05 7.42
C ASP A 10 -6.03 -2.82 6.29
N ARG A 11 -7.20 -2.37 5.85
CA ARG A 11 -7.84 -2.75 4.58
C ARG A 11 -7.86 -1.56 3.63
N TRP A 12 -8.24 -1.83 2.38
CA TRP A 12 -8.59 -0.82 1.40
C TRP A 12 -9.54 0.24 2.00
N ASP A 13 -9.29 1.51 1.68
CA ASP A 13 -10.10 2.63 2.19
C ASP A 13 -11.27 2.91 1.24
N PRO A 14 -12.53 2.82 1.70
CA PRO A 14 -13.71 3.08 0.87
C PRO A 14 -13.90 4.55 0.49
N ILE A 15 -13.12 5.45 1.08
CA ILE A 15 -13.14 6.87 0.70
C ILE A 15 -12.23 7.05 -0.52
N GLU A 16 -12.85 7.14 -1.70
CA GLU A 16 -12.17 7.21 -3.01
C GLU A 16 -11.08 8.29 -3.08
N THR A 17 -11.26 9.43 -2.41
CA THR A 17 -10.28 10.53 -2.44
C THR A 17 -8.95 10.20 -1.75
N ARG A 18 -8.88 9.13 -0.95
CA ARG A 18 -7.67 8.76 -0.20
C ARG A 18 -6.75 7.83 -1.00
N ASN A 19 -7.29 7.03 -1.91
CA ASN A 19 -6.54 6.11 -2.77
C ASN A 19 -5.52 5.28 -1.96
N TYR A 20 -6.00 4.56 -0.94
CA TYR A 20 -5.18 3.77 -0.01
C TYR A 20 -5.61 2.30 -0.02
N PRO A 21 -4.68 1.34 -0.13
CA PRO A 21 -3.22 1.50 -0.16
C PRO A 21 -2.65 1.96 -1.51
N SER A 22 -3.44 1.88 -2.57
CA SER A 22 -3.10 2.20 -3.96
C SER A 22 -4.40 2.57 -4.70
N GLU A 23 -4.28 3.22 -5.87
CA GLU A 23 -5.44 3.55 -6.71
C GLU A 23 -6.08 2.31 -7.35
N LEU A 24 -5.31 1.23 -7.51
CA LEU A 24 -5.71 0.01 -8.21
C LEU A 24 -5.87 -1.21 -7.28
N ALA A 25 -5.59 -1.03 -6.00
CA ALA A 25 -5.78 -2.09 -5.00
C ALA A 25 -7.25 -2.50 -4.90
N SER A 26 -7.51 -3.79 -4.81
CA SER A 26 -8.87 -4.29 -4.64
C SER A 26 -9.39 -4.04 -3.23
N GLU A 27 -10.71 -4.06 -3.08
CA GLU A 27 -11.40 -4.03 -1.78
C GLU A 27 -11.02 -5.22 -0.87
N LEU A 28 -10.48 -6.30 -1.44
CA LEU A 28 -10.00 -7.47 -0.69
C LEU A 28 -8.59 -7.27 -0.13
N SER A 29 -7.92 -6.16 -0.46
CA SER A 29 -6.54 -5.93 -0.04
C SER A 29 -6.44 -5.60 1.46
N TYR A 30 -5.43 -6.18 2.10
CA TYR A 30 -5.10 -5.95 3.50
C TYR A 30 -3.60 -5.91 3.73
N GLY A 31 -3.16 -5.17 4.74
CA GLY A 31 -1.74 -4.95 4.97
C GLY A 31 -1.44 -3.91 6.04
N HIS A 32 -0.20 -3.44 6.07
CA HIS A 32 0.20 -2.38 6.99
C HIS A 32 1.41 -1.62 6.47
N THR A 33 1.52 -0.35 6.89
CA THR A 33 2.70 0.48 6.67
C THR A 33 3.48 0.64 7.96
N GLY A 34 4.77 0.30 7.94
CA GLY A 34 5.65 0.46 9.09
C GLY A 34 6.17 1.88 9.25
N TYR A 35 6.46 2.25 10.50
CA TYR A 35 7.00 3.57 10.87
C TYR A 35 8.30 3.91 10.13
N THR A 36 9.18 2.93 9.96
CA THR A 36 10.46 3.09 9.24
C THR A 36 10.29 3.24 7.73
N GLY A 37 9.07 3.26 7.20
CA GLY A 37 8.79 3.43 5.78
C GLY A 37 8.51 2.12 5.05
N THR A 38 8.59 0.97 5.72
CA THR A 38 8.24 -0.32 5.14
C THR A 38 6.74 -0.44 4.85
N CYS A 39 6.34 -1.37 3.99
CA CYS A 39 4.96 -1.85 3.95
C CYS A 39 4.87 -3.29 3.48
N VAL A 40 3.81 -3.97 3.92
CA VAL A 40 3.42 -5.30 3.44
C VAL A 40 1.94 -5.24 3.12
N TRP A 41 1.57 -5.60 1.90
CA TRP A 41 0.20 -5.64 1.42
C TRP A 41 -0.06 -6.92 0.66
N VAL A 42 -1.20 -7.54 0.94
CA VAL A 42 -1.70 -8.72 0.23
C VAL A 42 -2.95 -8.31 -0.53
N ASP A 43 -3.07 -8.77 -1.76
CA ASP A 43 -4.27 -8.61 -2.55
C ASP A 43 -4.67 -9.97 -3.17
N PRO A 44 -5.60 -10.70 -2.54
CA PRO A 44 -6.03 -12.02 -2.99
C PRO A 44 -6.61 -12.02 -4.41
N LYS A 45 -7.26 -10.92 -4.84
CA LYS A 45 -7.85 -10.81 -6.19
C LYS A 45 -6.79 -10.98 -7.27
N TYR A 46 -5.58 -10.46 -7.03
CA TYR A 46 -4.48 -10.47 -8.00
C TYR A 46 -3.41 -11.51 -7.67
N ASN A 47 -3.65 -12.38 -6.67
CA ASN A 47 -2.65 -13.31 -6.13
C ASN A 47 -1.31 -12.61 -5.81
N LEU A 48 -1.38 -11.42 -5.21
CA LEU A 48 -0.24 -10.52 -5.02
C LEU A 48 0.14 -10.39 -3.54
N VAL A 49 1.44 -10.46 -3.26
CA VAL A 49 2.06 -9.98 -2.01
C VAL A 49 3.08 -8.91 -2.36
N TYR A 50 2.81 -7.66 -1.97
CA TYR A 50 3.69 -6.51 -2.16
C TYR A 50 4.42 -6.17 -0.85
N ILE A 51 5.75 -6.30 -0.88
CA ILE A 51 6.63 -5.94 0.22
C ILE A 51 7.56 -4.82 -0.24
N PHE A 52 7.53 -3.69 0.48
CA PHE A 52 8.45 -2.58 0.27
C PHE A 52 9.29 -2.39 1.52
N LEU A 53 10.61 -2.49 1.37
CA LEU A 53 11.55 -2.31 2.45
C LEU A 53 12.30 -1.00 2.28
N SER A 54 12.21 -0.13 3.28
CA SER A 54 12.93 1.14 3.30
C SER A 54 13.19 1.58 4.74
N ASN A 55 14.05 2.59 4.87
CA ASN A 55 14.34 3.24 6.14
C ASN A 55 14.31 4.75 5.98
N ARG A 56 13.16 5.36 6.23
CA ARG A 56 12.97 6.82 6.19
C ARG A 56 13.42 7.55 7.46
N VAL A 57 13.87 6.83 8.48
CA VAL A 57 14.22 7.41 9.78
C VAL A 57 15.72 7.59 9.95
N TYR A 58 16.52 7.03 9.03
CA TYR A 58 17.97 7.14 9.02
C TYR A 58 18.49 7.92 7.80
N PRO A 59 19.47 8.84 7.96
CA PRO A 59 20.06 9.31 9.22
C PRO A 59 19.18 10.31 9.98
N LYS A 60 18.12 10.82 9.34
CA LYS A 60 17.07 11.68 9.94
C LYS A 60 15.72 11.28 9.38
N VAL A 61 14.65 11.54 10.14
CA VAL A 61 13.27 11.32 9.67
C VAL A 61 12.98 12.20 8.45
N THR A 62 12.48 11.60 7.37
CA THR A 62 12.06 12.32 6.17
C THR A 62 10.65 11.94 5.76
N GLU A 63 9.81 12.92 5.41
CA GLU A 63 8.42 12.71 4.98
C GLU A 63 8.25 12.25 3.53
N ARG A 64 9.34 12.25 2.74
CA ARG A 64 9.31 12.09 1.28
C ARG A 64 8.58 10.85 0.76
N LEU A 65 8.72 9.69 1.41
CA LEU A 65 8.00 8.48 0.98
C LEU A 65 6.47 8.65 1.00
N SER A 66 5.96 9.39 2.00
CA SER A 66 4.53 9.67 2.17
C SER A 66 4.10 10.79 1.24
N SER A 67 4.81 11.93 1.27
CA SER A 67 4.43 13.12 0.49
C SER A 67 4.51 12.88 -1.02
N LEU A 68 5.46 12.07 -1.49
CA LEU A 68 5.60 11.71 -2.91
C LEU A 68 4.77 10.48 -3.31
N ARG A 69 3.98 9.92 -2.38
CA ARG A 69 3.15 8.71 -2.56
C ARG A 69 3.94 7.54 -3.18
N ILE A 70 5.20 7.34 -2.78
CA ILE A 70 6.10 6.37 -3.43
C ILE A 70 5.55 4.94 -3.33
N ARG A 71 5.10 4.53 -2.13
CA ARG A 71 4.57 3.17 -1.89
C ARG A 71 3.32 2.86 -2.74
N PRO A 72 2.26 3.71 -2.74
CA PRO A 72 1.12 3.55 -3.64
C PRO A 72 1.51 3.50 -5.11
N ARG A 73 2.36 4.44 -5.57
CA ARG A 73 2.73 4.54 -7.00
C ARG A 73 3.47 3.31 -7.50
N ILE A 74 4.36 2.73 -6.69
CA ILE A 74 5.02 1.46 -7.02
C ILE A 74 3.98 0.34 -7.10
N GLN A 75 3.07 0.26 -6.13
CA GLN A 75 2.01 -0.75 -6.12
C GLN A 75 1.09 -0.62 -7.35
N ASP A 76 0.73 0.60 -7.77
CA ASP A 76 -0.04 0.85 -9.01
C ASP A 76 0.70 0.36 -10.27
N VAL A 77 2.03 0.51 -10.32
CA VAL A 77 2.83 -0.01 -11.43
C VAL A 77 2.82 -1.54 -11.45
N VAL A 78 2.89 -2.19 -10.28
CA VAL A 78 2.78 -3.65 -10.17
C VAL A 78 1.41 -4.13 -10.65
N TYR A 79 0.31 -3.49 -10.24
CA TYR A 79 -1.03 -3.83 -10.74
C TYR A 79 -1.13 -3.70 -12.26
N ARG A 80 -0.65 -2.58 -12.83
CA ARG A 80 -0.63 -2.40 -14.29
C ARG A 80 0.23 -3.43 -15.03
N ALA A 81 1.27 -3.96 -14.40
CA ALA A 81 2.07 -5.03 -14.99
C ALA A 81 1.29 -6.36 -15.01
N ILE A 82 0.63 -6.71 -13.90
CA ILE A 82 -0.22 -7.90 -13.79
C ILE A 82 -1.37 -7.84 -14.81
N GLU A 83 -2.04 -6.70 -14.97
CA GLU A 83 -3.12 -6.51 -15.96
C GLU A 83 -2.64 -6.70 -17.41
N LYS A 84 -1.38 -6.40 -17.69
CA LYS A 84 -0.77 -6.64 -19.01
C LYS A 84 -0.31 -8.09 -19.21
N GLY A 85 -0.43 -8.94 -18.18
CA GLY A 85 0.06 -10.32 -18.19
C GLY A 85 1.58 -10.42 -18.19
N LEU A 86 2.27 -9.43 -17.61
CA LEU A 86 3.73 -9.40 -17.45
C LEU A 86 4.18 -10.10 -16.17
#